data_AF-A0A350DA14-F1
#
_entry.id   AF-A0A350DA14-F1
#
_cell.length_a   1.000
_cell.length_b   1.000
_cell.length_c   1.000
_cell.angle_alpha   90.00
_cell.angle_beta   90.00
_cell.angle_gamma   90.00
#
_symmetry.space_group_name_H-M   'P 1'
#
loop_
_entity.id
_entity.type
_entity.pdbx_description
1 polymer ?
#
loop_
_entity_poly.entity_id
_entity_poly.type
_entity_poly.pdbx_seq_one_letter_code
_entity_poly.pdbx_strand_id
1 'polypeptide(L)'
;MEKLGVRIRGIYSTALTSIFKEAGLVIVEPSEKITRRFNLKEEDPPSSLLKVRDRRDKQGVIVEGDRAREAIGILREGLFDLIVREKEGVWEVEFPYLSKLKLDSIRSKVLPTIGNHHRLRIIAGSEVDWVEEGPMKGSELEDLIYSDYQPGVELGIEHIKIGGQRLFLGRGRIIEFNPSDKTLKLLRRFKGGGTYDGLDLPIDEDDFCITLTKEAFFGLIHTYYSKKKELKGRLYNFNTPVEFYPSSIRYVDLELDIVETKDGSKRLIDEEIFEELVNKGHIGSALSDKIRELSFRVMND
;
A
#
# COMPACT_ATOMS: atom_id res chain seq x y z
N MET A 1 -15.72 -28.11 -14.85
CA MET A 1 -15.51 -27.45 -13.55
C MET A 1 -16.83 -26.82 -13.13
N GLU A 2 -17.19 -26.94 -11.86
CA GLU A 2 -18.33 -26.23 -11.29
C GLU A 2 -18.10 -24.71 -11.40
N LYS A 3 -19.10 -23.98 -11.92
CA LYS A 3 -19.04 -22.52 -12.06
C LYS A 3 -18.84 -21.89 -10.68
N LEU A 4 -17.96 -20.89 -10.60
CA LEU A 4 -17.71 -20.15 -9.36
C LEU A 4 -18.41 -18.79 -9.43
N GLY A 5 -19.26 -18.53 -8.45
CA GLY A 5 -19.97 -17.26 -8.32
C GLY A 5 -19.20 -16.30 -7.43
N VAL A 6 -19.30 -15.00 -7.70
CA VAL A 6 -18.73 -13.97 -6.84
C VAL A 6 -19.71 -12.82 -6.64
N ARG A 7 -19.98 -12.50 -5.38
CA ARG A 7 -20.74 -11.32 -4.96
C ARG A 7 -19.78 -10.24 -4.50
N ILE A 8 -19.83 -9.08 -5.13
CA ILE A 8 -18.87 -7.99 -4.88
C ILE A 8 -19.61 -6.76 -4.35
N ARG A 9 -19.08 -6.15 -3.30
CA ARG A 9 -19.55 -4.89 -2.70
C ARG A 9 -18.38 -3.98 -2.36
N GLY A 10 -18.62 -2.68 -2.37
CA GLY A 10 -17.64 -1.68 -1.96
C GLY A 10 -17.05 -0.86 -3.09
N ILE A 11 -16.05 -0.03 -2.74
CA ILE A 11 -15.49 0.99 -3.62
C ILE A 11 -14.73 0.38 -4.80
N TYR A 12 -14.16 -0.82 -4.63
CA TYR A 12 -13.42 -1.55 -5.67
C TYR A 12 -14.31 -2.35 -6.62
N SER A 13 -15.63 -2.37 -6.38
CA SER A 13 -16.57 -3.29 -7.05
C SER A 13 -16.51 -3.28 -8.57
N THR A 14 -16.33 -2.12 -9.19
CA THR A 14 -16.29 -2.03 -10.67
C THR A 14 -15.04 -2.66 -11.25
N ALA A 15 -13.86 -2.34 -10.70
CA ALA A 15 -12.61 -2.92 -11.16
C ALA A 15 -12.56 -4.44 -10.93
N LEU A 16 -12.99 -4.88 -9.75
CA LEU A 16 -13.04 -6.30 -9.39
C LEU A 16 -14.08 -7.07 -10.23
N THR A 17 -15.21 -6.45 -10.59
CA THR A 17 -16.17 -7.07 -11.51
C THR A 17 -15.52 -7.33 -12.87
N SER A 18 -14.74 -6.38 -13.41
CA SER A 18 -14.01 -6.58 -14.67
C SER A 18 -13.05 -7.75 -14.56
N ILE A 19 -12.19 -7.75 -13.52
CA ILE A 19 -11.19 -8.80 -13.29
C ILE A 19 -11.84 -10.18 -13.21
N PHE A 20 -12.83 -10.35 -12.33
CA PHE A 20 -13.44 -11.66 -12.12
C PHE A 20 -14.27 -12.13 -13.32
N LYS A 21 -14.94 -11.21 -14.02
CA LYS A 21 -15.67 -11.54 -15.26
C LYS A 21 -14.72 -11.97 -16.39
N GLU A 22 -13.59 -11.29 -16.55
CA GLU A 22 -12.54 -11.68 -17.52
C GLU A 22 -11.94 -13.05 -17.18
N ALA A 23 -11.81 -13.36 -15.88
CA ALA A 23 -11.41 -14.69 -15.40
C ALA A 23 -12.51 -15.77 -15.46
N GLY A 24 -13.71 -15.44 -15.97
CA GLY A 24 -14.79 -16.39 -16.19
C GLY A 24 -15.66 -16.71 -14.96
N LEU A 25 -15.56 -15.94 -13.88
CA LEU A 25 -16.45 -16.08 -12.72
C LEU A 25 -17.83 -15.46 -13.03
N VAL A 26 -18.87 -16.05 -12.44
CA VAL A 26 -20.25 -15.55 -12.55
C VAL A 26 -20.45 -14.42 -11.53
N ILE A 27 -20.86 -13.26 -11.98
CA ILE A 27 -21.15 -12.12 -11.10
C ILE A 27 -22.53 -12.32 -10.49
N VAL A 28 -22.59 -12.50 -9.17
CA VAL A 28 -23.81 -12.83 -8.42
C VAL A 28 -24.32 -11.62 -7.65
N GLU A 29 -25.64 -11.39 -7.71
CA GLU A 29 -26.31 -10.25 -7.10
C GLU A 29 -25.59 -8.91 -7.35
N PRO A 30 -25.30 -8.52 -8.61
CA PRO A 30 -24.72 -7.21 -8.89
C PRO A 30 -25.66 -6.09 -8.41
N SER A 31 -25.08 -4.96 -7.97
CA SER A 31 -25.90 -3.76 -7.75
C SER A 31 -26.41 -3.22 -9.09
N GLU A 32 -27.48 -2.42 -9.09
CA GLU A 32 -27.99 -1.81 -10.32
C GLU A 32 -26.90 -1.05 -11.11
N LYS A 33 -26.01 -0.35 -10.40
CA LYS A 33 -24.87 0.35 -11.00
C LYS A 33 -23.97 -0.63 -11.77
N ILE A 34 -23.65 -1.78 -11.17
CA ILE A 34 -22.80 -2.80 -11.80
C ILE A 34 -23.53 -3.49 -12.96
N THR A 35 -24.82 -3.82 -12.80
CA THR A 35 -25.65 -4.40 -13.86
C THR A 35 -25.66 -3.52 -15.11
N ARG A 36 -25.89 -2.21 -14.94
CA ARG A 36 -25.88 -1.24 -16.05
C ARG A 36 -24.50 -1.11 -16.70
N ARG A 37 -23.43 -1.02 -15.89
CA ARG A 37 -22.04 -0.85 -16.37
C ARG A 37 -21.56 -2.01 -17.22
N PHE A 38 -21.94 -3.24 -16.87
CA PHE A 38 -21.44 -4.46 -17.54
C PHE A 38 -22.49 -5.17 -18.38
N ASN A 39 -23.70 -4.60 -18.52
CA ASN A 39 -24.85 -5.20 -19.20
C ASN A 39 -25.09 -6.66 -18.76
N LEU A 40 -25.08 -6.87 -17.44
CA LEU A 40 -25.21 -8.20 -16.86
C LEU A 40 -26.65 -8.70 -16.96
N LYS A 41 -26.79 -9.99 -17.23
CA LYS A 41 -28.08 -10.69 -17.13
C LYS A 41 -28.18 -11.33 -15.75
N GLU A 42 -29.40 -11.46 -15.25
CA GLU A 42 -29.64 -12.28 -14.06
C GLU A 42 -29.34 -13.75 -14.42
N GLU A 43 -28.49 -14.37 -13.61
CA GLU A 43 -28.19 -15.80 -13.65
C GLU A 43 -28.43 -16.36 -12.25
N ASP A 44 -28.93 -17.60 -12.19
CA ASP A 44 -29.02 -18.31 -10.91
C ASP A 44 -27.62 -18.46 -10.31
N PRO A 45 -27.44 -18.16 -9.00
CA PRO A 45 -26.15 -18.28 -8.38
C PRO A 45 -25.68 -19.74 -8.40
N PRO A 46 -24.41 -20.01 -8.76
CA PRO A 46 -23.85 -21.35 -8.61
C PRO A 46 -23.78 -21.73 -7.13
N SER A 47 -23.66 -23.03 -6.88
CA SER A 47 -23.47 -23.65 -5.56
C SER A 47 -22.28 -23.07 -4.80
N SER A 48 -21.16 -22.85 -5.48
CA SER A 48 -19.96 -22.22 -4.94
C SER A 48 -20.03 -20.69 -5.07
N LEU A 49 -20.09 -19.97 -3.95
CA LEU A 49 -20.19 -18.51 -3.93
C LEU A 49 -19.09 -17.87 -3.08
N LEU A 50 -18.35 -16.93 -3.67
CA LEU A 50 -17.43 -16.04 -2.99
C LEU A 50 -18.13 -14.73 -2.62
N LYS A 51 -17.76 -14.17 -1.46
CA LYS A 51 -18.14 -12.83 -1.04
C LYS A 51 -16.90 -11.95 -0.98
N VAL A 52 -16.92 -10.85 -1.72
CA VAL A 52 -15.85 -9.85 -1.75
C VAL A 52 -16.41 -8.51 -1.31
N ARG A 53 -15.82 -7.94 -0.25
CA ARG A 53 -16.27 -6.67 0.33
C ARG A 53 -15.09 -5.83 0.78
N ASP A 54 -15.24 -4.52 0.84
CA ASP A 54 -14.20 -3.65 1.38
C ASP A 54 -13.80 -4.06 2.80
N ARG A 55 -12.52 -3.91 3.10
CA ARG A 55 -12.05 -3.85 4.49
C ARG A 55 -12.57 -2.59 5.17
N ARG A 56 -12.59 -2.59 6.51
CA ARG A 56 -13.08 -1.47 7.31
C ARG A 56 -12.34 -0.15 7.03
N ASP A 57 -11.04 -0.23 6.82
CA ASP A 57 -10.17 0.90 6.47
C ASP A 57 -10.19 1.26 4.97
N LYS A 58 -10.93 0.48 4.15
CA LYS A 58 -10.99 0.58 2.69
C LYS A 58 -9.64 0.44 1.98
N GLN A 59 -8.60 -0.04 2.65
CA GLN A 59 -7.25 -0.24 2.09
C GLN A 59 -7.12 -1.59 1.34
N GLY A 60 -8.26 -2.19 1.00
CA GLY A 60 -8.35 -3.45 0.29
C GLY A 60 -9.69 -4.14 0.54
N VAL A 61 -9.72 -5.46 0.40
CA VAL A 61 -10.95 -6.26 0.48
C VAL A 61 -10.79 -7.48 1.38
N ILE A 62 -11.93 -8.01 1.82
CA ILE A 62 -12.07 -9.30 2.45
C ILE A 62 -12.73 -10.23 1.44
N VAL A 63 -12.16 -11.42 1.26
CA VAL A 63 -12.65 -12.49 0.40
C VAL A 63 -13.01 -13.69 1.27
N GLU A 64 -14.27 -14.12 1.20
CA GLU A 64 -14.82 -15.22 2.00
C GLU A 64 -15.45 -16.27 1.08
N GLY A 65 -15.30 -17.55 1.42
CA GLY A 65 -15.87 -18.70 0.71
C GLY A 65 -14.85 -19.81 0.47
N ASP A 66 -15.32 -21.05 0.29
CA ASP A 66 -14.48 -22.26 0.26
C ASP A 66 -13.40 -22.25 -0.84
N ARG A 67 -13.66 -21.51 -1.92
CA ARG A 67 -12.76 -21.35 -3.07
C ARG A 67 -12.07 -19.97 -3.11
N ALA A 68 -11.97 -19.28 -1.98
CA ALA A 68 -11.40 -17.93 -1.90
C ALA A 68 -9.97 -17.85 -2.47
N ARG A 69 -9.16 -18.91 -2.29
CA ARG A 69 -7.80 -19.01 -2.84
C ARG A 69 -7.76 -18.85 -4.37
N GLU A 70 -8.80 -19.25 -5.10
CA GLU A 70 -8.86 -19.05 -6.56
C GLU A 70 -9.02 -17.57 -6.92
N ALA A 71 -9.87 -16.83 -6.19
CA ALA A 71 -9.97 -15.39 -6.36
C ALA A 71 -8.65 -14.69 -6.00
N ILE A 72 -7.94 -15.14 -4.97
CA ILE A 72 -6.59 -14.62 -4.66
C ILE A 72 -5.61 -14.86 -5.81
N GLY A 73 -5.64 -16.04 -6.43
CA GLY A 73 -4.82 -16.34 -7.61
C GLY A 73 -5.07 -15.37 -8.76
N ILE A 74 -6.34 -15.18 -9.12
CA ILE A 74 -6.77 -14.23 -10.16
C ILE A 74 -6.29 -12.80 -9.85
N LEU A 75 -6.43 -12.35 -8.59
CA LEU A 75 -5.98 -11.02 -8.20
C LEU A 75 -4.46 -10.88 -8.31
N ARG A 76 -3.68 -11.91 -7.94
CA ARG A 76 -2.21 -11.92 -8.04
C ARG A 76 -1.69 -11.84 -9.47
N GLU A 77 -2.41 -12.38 -10.44
CA GLU A 77 -2.03 -12.27 -11.85
C GLU A 77 -2.12 -10.82 -12.35
N GLY A 78 -3.07 -10.05 -11.83
CA GLY A 78 -3.34 -8.68 -12.28
C GLY A 78 -2.72 -7.56 -11.45
N LEU A 79 -2.38 -7.82 -10.18
CA LEU A 79 -2.02 -6.81 -9.18
C LEU A 79 -0.67 -7.13 -8.54
N PHE A 80 0.31 -6.27 -8.80
CA PHE A 80 1.73 -6.53 -8.54
C PHE A 80 2.11 -6.56 -7.06
N ASP A 81 1.68 -5.55 -6.30
CA ASP A 81 2.11 -5.32 -4.91
C ASP A 81 1.09 -5.80 -3.86
N LEU A 82 0.23 -6.77 -4.20
CA LEU A 82 -0.73 -7.32 -3.26
C LEU A 82 -0.07 -7.91 -2.00
N ILE A 83 -0.64 -7.57 -0.85
CA ILE A 83 -0.34 -8.27 0.41
C ILE A 83 -1.59 -9.05 0.83
N VAL A 84 -1.42 -10.35 1.07
CA VAL A 84 -2.52 -11.25 1.36
C VAL A 84 -2.33 -11.87 2.73
N ARG A 85 -3.39 -11.96 3.52
CA ARG A 85 -3.42 -12.66 4.80
C ARG A 85 -4.61 -13.60 4.84
N GLU A 86 -4.44 -14.74 5.46
CA GLU A 86 -5.52 -15.69 5.69
C GLU A 86 -5.63 -15.95 7.19
N LYS A 87 -6.87 -15.91 7.69
CA LYS A 87 -7.18 -16.26 9.07
C LYS A 87 -8.53 -16.96 9.10
N GLU A 88 -8.54 -18.23 9.50
CA GLU A 88 -9.76 -19.02 9.74
C GLU A 88 -10.71 -19.06 8.53
N GLY A 89 -10.16 -19.19 7.32
CA GLY A 89 -10.92 -19.24 6.06
C GLY A 89 -11.31 -17.87 5.51
N VAL A 90 -10.98 -16.79 6.21
CA VAL A 90 -11.20 -15.41 5.77
C VAL A 90 -9.90 -14.84 5.21
N TRP A 91 -9.95 -14.39 3.96
CA TRP A 91 -8.79 -13.80 3.29
C TRP A 91 -8.89 -12.28 3.30
N GLU A 92 -7.92 -11.63 3.91
CA GLU A 92 -7.73 -10.19 3.77
C GLU A 92 -6.73 -9.91 2.66
N VAL A 93 -7.12 -9.02 1.76
CA VAL A 93 -6.27 -8.54 0.69
C VAL A 93 -6.08 -7.05 0.90
N GLU A 94 -4.82 -6.64 1.02
CA GLU A 94 -4.39 -5.25 0.99
C GLU A 94 -4.12 -4.85 -0.47
N PHE A 95 -4.54 -3.64 -0.83
CA PHE A 95 -4.20 -3.03 -2.11
C PHE A 95 -3.25 -1.85 -1.87
N PRO A 96 -1.93 -2.02 -1.97
CA PRO A 96 -0.99 -0.90 -1.88
C PRO A 96 -1.03 -0.04 -3.15
N TYR A 97 -0.10 0.92 -3.24
CA TYR A 97 -0.10 1.98 -4.25
C TYR A 97 -0.30 1.48 -5.70
N LEU A 98 0.50 0.51 -6.18
CA LEU A 98 0.43 0.07 -7.57
C LEU A 98 -0.84 -0.73 -7.85
N SER A 99 -1.32 -1.50 -6.88
CA SER A 99 -2.59 -2.21 -6.97
C SER A 99 -3.76 -1.23 -7.09
N LYS A 100 -3.79 -0.15 -6.29
CA LYS A 100 -4.83 0.89 -6.41
C LYS A 100 -4.80 1.54 -7.79
N LEU A 101 -3.62 1.94 -8.28
CA LEU A 101 -3.48 2.52 -9.62
C LEU A 101 -3.91 1.56 -10.72
N LYS A 102 -3.58 0.27 -10.58
CA LYS A 102 -4.01 -0.74 -11.55
C LYS A 102 -5.52 -0.92 -11.53
N LEU A 103 -6.15 -0.92 -10.36
CA LEU A 103 -7.60 -0.97 -10.22
C LEU A 103 -8.28 0.27 -10.79
N ASP A 104 -7.70 1.47 -10.62
CA ASP A 104 -8.16 2.69 -11.29
C ASP A 104 -8.10 2.55 -12.81
N SER A 105 -7.00 2.02 -13.35
CA SER A 105 -6.81 1.76 -14.79
C SER A 105 -7.78 0.70 -15.33
N ILE A 106 -8.12 -0.32 -14.56
CA ILE A 106 -9.14 -1.30 -14.96
C ILE A 106 -10.52 -0.66 -14.95
N ARG A 107 -10.83 0.13 -13.92
CA ARG A 107 -12.09 0.89 -13.83
C ARG A 107 -12.24 1.86 -15.01
N SER A 108 -11.16 2.51 -15.45
CA SER A 108 -11.19 3.49 -16.55
C SER A 108 -11.57 2.90 -17.91
N LYS A 109 -11.40 1.59 -18.10
CA LYS A 109 -11.88 0.87 -19.29
C LYS A 109 -13.40 0.72 -19.34
N VAL A 110 -14.06 0.81 -18.18
CA VAL A 110 -15.51 0.62 -18.04
C VAL A 110 -16.24 1.96 -18.03
N LEU A 111 -15.68 2.96 -17.36
CA LEU A 111 -16.24 4.31 -17.28
C LEU A 111 -15.16 5.35 -16.98
N PRO A 112 -15.40 6.64 -17.29
CA PRO A 112 -14.50 7.73 -16.92
C PRO A 112 -14.08 7.63 -15.43
N THR A 113 -12.77 7.69 -15.20
CA THR A 113 -12.16 7.52 -13.88
C THR A 113 -11.08 8.56 -13.71
N ILE A 114 -11.14 9.32 -12.62
CA ILE A 114 -10.11 10.29 -12.25
C ILE A 114 -8.81 9.56 -11.85
N GLY A 115 -7.67 10.23 -11.95
CA GLY A 115 -6.42 9.70 -11.41
C GLY A 115 -6.51 9.51 -9.89
N ASN A 116 -5.81 8.49 -9.37
CA ASN A 116 -5.80 8.17 -7.93
C ASN A 116 -7.20 7.92 -7.32
N HIS A 117 -8.16 7.48 -8.13
CA HIS A 117 -9.58 7.39 -7.76
C HIS A 117 -9.80 6.62 -6.45
N HIS A 118 -9.29 5.39 -6.32
CA HIS A 118 -9.52 4.61 -5.08
C HIS A 118 -8.85 5.27 -3.87
N ARG A 119 -7.66 5.87 -4.03
CA ARG A 119 -6.98 6.59 -2.94
C ARG A 119 -7.78 7.82 -2.51
N LEU A 120 -8.24 8.62 -3.46
CA LEU A 120 -9.10 9.76 -3.19
C LEU A 120 -10.44 9.33 -2.58
N ARG A 121 -10.98 8.17 -2.95
CA ARG A 121 -12.22 7.64 -2.37
C ARG A 121 -12.08 7.22 -0.91
N ILE A 122 -10.86 6.90 -0.47
CA ILE A 122 -10.52 6.67 0.94
C ILE A 122 -10.43 8.00 1.69
N ILE A 123 -9.85 9.03 1.06
CA ILE A 123 -9.60 10.36 1.66
C ILE A 123 -10.87 11.20 1.74
N ALA A 124 -11.58 11.32 0.63
CA ALA A 124 -12.61 12.32 0.35
C ALA A 124 -13.70 11.69 -0.55
N GLY A 125 -14.36 10.66 -0.02
CA GLY A 125 -15.31 9.85 -0.79
C GLY A 125 -16.49 10.65 -1.34
N SER A 126 -16.95 11.66 -0.61
CA SER A 126 -18.05 12.52 -1.04
C SER A 126 -17.64 13.37 -2.24
N GLU A 127 -16.47 14.01 -2.19
CA GLU A 127 -15.91 14.84 -3.25
C GLU A 127 -15.71 14.04 -4.53
N VAL A 128 -15.26 12.79 -4.41
CA VAL A 128 -15.18 11.86 -5.55
C VAL A 128 -16.56 11.58 -6.14
N ASP A 129 -17.59 11.38 -5.31
CA ASP A 129 -18.95 11.15 -5.79
C ASP A 129 -19.49 12.37 -6.57
N TRP A 130 -19.23 13.60 -6.09
CA TRP A 130 -19.57 14.83 -6.80
C TRP A 130 -18.89 14.94 -8.17
N VAL A 131 -17.61 14.58 -8.26
CA VAL A 131 -16.87 14.60 -9.54
C VAL A 131 -17.34 13.47 -10.49
N GLU A 132 -17.73 12.31 -9.96
CA GLU A 132 -18.28 11.22 -10.78
C GLU A 132 -19.67 11.52 -11.32
N GLU A 133 -20.50 12.25 -10.56
CA GLU A 133 -21.88 12.59 -10.93
C GLU A 133 -22.01 13.90 -11.72
N GLY A 134 -20.97 14.75 -11.70
CA GLY A 134 -20.96 16.07 -12.32
C GLY A 134 -19.96 16.23 -13.49
N PRO A 135 -19.90 17.42 -14.11
CA PRO A 135 -18.99 17.72 -15.23
C PRO A 135 -17.60 18.24 -14.79
N MET A 136 -17.25 18.21 -13.50
CA MET A 136 -16.00 18.80 -12.98
C MET A 136 -14.75 18.01 -13.42
N LYS A 137 -13.61 18.72 -13.53
CA LYS A 137 -12.32 18.11 -13.88
C LYS A 137 -11.67 17.54 -12.62
N GLY A 138 -11.36 16.24 -12.62
CA GLY A 138 -10.77 15.55 -11.47
C GLY A 138 -9.37 15.99 -11.04
N SER A 139 -8.70 16.88 -11.78
CA SER A 139 -7.37 17.40 -11.43
C SER A 139 -7.35 18.22 -10.14
N GLU A 140 -8.48 18.79 -9.73
CA GLU A 140 -8.61 19.61 -8.52
C GLU A 140 -8.54 18.77 -7.23
N LEU A 141 -8.68 17.44 -7.32
CA LEU A 141 -8.70 16.57 -6.15
C LEU A 141 -7.30 16.14 -5.69
N GLU A 142 -6.26 16.29 -6.51
CA GLU A 142 -4.89 15.99 -6.06
C GLU A 142 -4.43 16.91 -4.93
N ASP A 143 -4.90 18.15 -4.92
CA ASP A 143 -4.61 19.12 -3.87
C ASP A 143 -5.11 18.66 -2.50
N LEU A 144 -6.14 17.80 -2.45
CA LEU A 144 -6.60 17.20 -1.18
C LEU A 144 -5.51 16.36 -0.51
N ILE A 145 -4.54 15.84 -1.28
CA ILE A 145 -3.43 15.05 -0.75
C ILE A 145 -2.28 15.98 -0.35
N TYR A 146 -1.91 16.94 -1.20
CA TYR A 146 -0.63 17.63 -1.11
C TYR A 146 -0.70 19.08 -0.63
N SER A 147 -1.89 19.67 -0.42
CA SER A 147 -2.05 21.10 -0.08
C SER A 147 -1.19 21.54 1.10
N ASP A 148 -1.01 20.66 2.07
CA ASP A 148 -0.33 20.95 3.33
C ASP A 148 1.14 20.48 3.33
N TYR A 149 1.64 19.94 2.23
CA TYR A 149 3.01 19.42 2.15
C TYR A 149 4.03 20.55 1.98
N GLN A 150 4.30 21.25 3.08
CA GLN A 150 5.25 22.37 3.13
C GLN A 150 6.15 22.29 4.38
N PRO A 151 7.37 22.87 4.34
CA PRO A 151 8.27 22.88 5.47
C PRO A 151 7.60 23.45 6.73
N GLY A 152 7.65 22.71 7.83
CA GLY A 152 6.95 23.08 9.05
C GLY A 152 5.87 22.10 9.49
N VAL A 153 5.16 21.49 8.54
CA VAL A 153 4.01 20.64 8.81
C VAL A 153 4.44 19.30 9.39
N GLU A 154 3.63 18.74 10.30
CA GLU A 154 3.87 17.43 10.88
C GLU A 154 3.08 16.33 10.15
N LEU A 155 3.80 15.38 9.58
CA LEU A 155 3.23 14.18 8.96
C LEU A 155 3.43 12.96 9.84
N GLY A 156 2.39 12.14 9.95
CA GLY A 156 2.50 10.80 10.51
C GLY A 156 3.20 9.84 9.54
N ILE A 157 3.77 8.76 10.08
CA ILE A 157 4.25 7.62 9.29
C ILE A 157 3.41 6.41 9.70
N GLU A 158 2.53 5.97 8.79
CA GLU A 158 1.71 4.78 8.93
C GLU A 158 2.50 3.57 8.46
N HIS A 159 3.12 2.89 9.42
CA HIS A 159 3.87 1.67 9.18
C HIS A 159 2.94 0.47 9.38
N ILE A 160 2.50 -0.13 8.28
CA ILE A 160 1.58 -1.27 8.32
C ILE A 160 2.41 -2.54 8.30
N LYS A 161 2.34 -3.36 9.35
CA LYS A 161 2.98 -4.68 9.36
C LYS A 161 2.28 -5.61 8.38
N ILE A 162 2.96 -6.65 7.90
CA ILE A 162 2.36 -7.65 7.00
C ILE A 162 1.07 -8.25 7.59
N GLY A 163 1.03 -8.44 8.91
CA GLY A 163 -0.14 -8.90 9.67
C GLY A 163 -1.34 -7.93 9.71
N GLY A 164 -1.26 -6.77 9.07
CA GLY A 164 -2.32 -5.76 9.00
C GLY A 164 -2.35 -4.80 10.18
N GLN A 165 -1.48 -4.99 11.18
CA GLN A 165 -1.35 -4.07 12.30
C GLN A 165 -0.76 -2.74 11.83
N ARG A 166 -1.47 -1.65 12.13
CA ARG A 166 -0.97 -0.29 11.92
C ARG A 166 -0.15 0.15 13.13
N LEU A 167 1.14 0.37 12.94
CA LEU A 167 2.02 1.03 13.90
C LEU A 167 2.19 2.51 13.54
N PHE A 168 2.22 3.36 14.56
CA PHE A 168 2.46 4.79 14.39
C PHE A 168 3.85 5.14 14.88
N LEU A 169 4.79 5.40 13.96
CA LEU A 169 6.20 5.67 14.27
C LEU A 169 6.46 7.12 14.72
N GLY A 170 5.43 7.76 15.29
CA GLY A 170 5.43 9.18 15.62
C GLY A 170 5.19 10.08 14.40
N ARG A 171 5.30 11.39 14.64
CA ARG A 171 5.21 12.43 13.60
C ARG A 171 6.60 12.94 13.25
N GLY A 172 6.80 13.22 11.97
CA GLY A 172 7.98 13.90 11.46
C GLY A 172 7.61 15.27 10.90
N ARG A 173 8.45 16.26 11.15
CA ARG A 173 8.29 17.59 10.58
C ARG A 173 8.84 17.60 9.15
N ILE A 174 8.06 18.04 8.18
CA ILE A 174 8.54 18.28 6.82
C ILE A 174 9.64 19.34 6.88
N ILE A 175 10.82 19.00 6.36
CA ILE A 175 11.92 19.96 6.16
C ILE A 175 12.07 20.33 4.69
N GLU A 176 11.67 19.42 3.79
CA GLU A 176 11.72 19.64 2.35
C GLU A 176 10.65 18.77 1.67
N PHE A 177 9.93 19.34 0.71
CA PHE A 177 9.06 18.61 -0.20
C PHE A 177 9.21 19.20 -1.60
N ASN A 178 9.43 18.35 -2.60
CA ASN A 178 9.47 18.73 -4.00
C ASN A 178 8.15 18.33 -4.67
N PRO A 179 7.27 19.29 -5.04
CA PRO A 179 5.99 18.98 -5.65
C PRO A 179 6.08 18.32 -7.05
N SER A 180 7.21 18.47 -7.74
CA SER A 180 7.39 17.99 -9.12
C SER A 180 7.65 16.48 -9.21
N ASP A 181 8.48 15.94 -8.30
CA ASP A 181 8.82 14.52 -8.24
C ASP A 181 8.31 13.82 -6.97
N LYS A 182 7.59 14.57 -6.12
CA LYS A 182 7.02 14.14 -4.83
C LYS A 182 8.07 13.60 -3.84
N THR A 183 9.31 14.08 -3.92
CA THR A 183 10.35 13.77 -2.93
C THR A 183 10.05 14.47 -1.62
N LEU A 184 10.16 13.74 -0.51
CA LEU A 184 9.85 14.20 0.84
C LEU A 184 11.01 13.93 1.78
N LYS A 185 11.38 14.96 2.57
CA LYS A 185 12.27 14.83 3.72
C LYS A 185 11.55 15.18 5.02
N LEU A 186 11.59 14.26 5.97
CA LEU A 186 11.04 14.43 7.31
C LEU A 186 12.17 14.46 8.36
N LEU A 187 12.03 15.35 9.33
CA LEU A 187 12.85 15.38 10.54
C LEU A 187 12.04 14.81 11.71
N ARG A 188 12.57 13.76 12.34
CA ARG A 188 12.04 13.21 13.60
C ARG A 188 13.09 13.39 14.70
N ARG A 189 12.66 13.73 15.90
CA ARG A 189 13.50 13.75 17.11
C ARG A 189 13.12 12.59 18.00
N PHE A 190 14.11 11.96 18.60
CA PHE A 190 13.90 10.86 19.52
C PHE A 190 14.09 11.31 20.96
N LYS A 191 13.36 10.65 21.85
CA LYS A 191 13.66 10.67 23.27
C LYS A 191 14.67 9.55 23.53
N GLY A 192 15.58 9.77 24.47
CA GLY A 192 16.56 8.75 24.84
C GLY A 192 15.90 7.47 25.34
N GLY A 193 16.57 6.34 25.15
CA GLY A 193 16.11 5.02 25.56
C GLY A 193 15.90 4.07 24.38
N GLY A 194 16.31 2.81 24.56
CA GLY A 194 16.32 1.79 23.51
C GLY A 194 17.57 1.87 22.61
N THR A 195 17.51 1.15 21.51
CA THR A 195 18.59 1.00 20.53
C THR A 195 18.04 1.20 19.12
N TYR A 196 18.85 1.76 18.23
CA TYR A 196 18.50 1.78 16.81
C TYR A 196 18.55 0.35 16.26
N ASP A 197 17.42 -0.11 15.71
CA ASP A 197 17.29 -1.44 15.13
C ASP A 197 18.36 -1.67 14.05
N GLY A 198 19.09 -2.77 14.20
CA GLY A 198 20.18 -3.18 13.33
C GLY A 198 21.44 -2.27 13.34
N LEU A 199 21.46 -1.13 14.02
CA LEU A 199 22.70 -0.38 14.26
C LEU A 199 23.37 -0.77 15.59
N ASP A 200 22.63 -1.39 16.51
CA ASP A 200 23.09 -1.80 17.84
C ASP A 200 23.72 -0.64 18.64
N LEU A 201 23.26 0.59 18.36
CA LEU A 201 23.68 1.81 19.03
C LEU A 201 22.55 2.34 19.93
N PRO A 202 22.87 2.87 21.13
CA PRO A 202 21.86 3.45 22.00
C PRO A 202 21.22 4.67 21.34
N ILE A 203 19.94 4.89 21.61
CA ILE A 203 19.26 6.13 21.25
C ILE A 203 19.48 7.13 22.38
N ASP A 204 20.19 8.21 22.08
CA ASP A 204 20.45 9.28 23.04
C ASP A 204 19.35 10.35 22.97
N GLU A 205 19.16 11.08 24.07
CA GLU A 205 18.24 12.22 24.09
C GLU A 205 18.67 13.29 23.08
N ASP A 206 17.68 13.82 22.34
CA ASP A 206 17.86 14.78 21.25
C ASP A 206 18.60 14.26 20.01
N ASP A 207 18.80 12.94 19.92
CA ASP A 207 19.09 12.33 18.63
C ASP A 207 17.96 12.63 17.64
N PHE A 208 18.31 12.67 16.36
CA PHE A 208 17.34 12.95 15.31
C PHE A 208 17.59 12.09 14.07
N CYS A 209 16.51 11.83 13.34
CA CYS A 209 16.53 11.14 12.06
C CYS A 209 16.03 12.07 10.96
N ILE A 210 16.78 12.11 9.86
CA ILE A 210 16.29 12.62 8.59
C ILE A 210 15.82 11.42 7.77
N THR A 211 14.55 11.41 7.44
CA THR A 211 13.91 10.38 6.62
C THR A 211 13.70 10.91 5.22
N LEU A 212 14.20 10.22 4.21
CA LEU A 212 14.03 10.53 2.79
C LEU A 212 13.17 9.45 2.13
N THR A 213 12.16 9.87 1.39
CA THR A 213 11.37 9.01 0.51
C THR A 213 10.76 9.83 -0.62
N LYS A 214 10.05 9.17 -1.53
CA LYS A 214 9.21 9.81 -2.54
C LYS A 214 7.98 8.94 -2.76
N GLU A 215 6.91 9.53 -3.30
CA GLU A 215 5.74 8.74 -3.69
C GLU A 215 6.14 7.62 -4.67
N ALA A 216 5.46 6.47 -4.56
CA ALA A 216 5.71 5.28 -5.37
C ALA A 216 7.11 4.64 -5.22
N PHE A 217 7.89 5.06 -4.21
CA PHE A 217 9.18 4.44 -3.93
C PHE A 217 9.05 3.25 -2.97
N PHE A 218 9.82 2.20 -3.24
CA PHE A 218 9.85 0.95 -2.47
C PHE A 218 10.72 1.06 -1.22
N GLY A 219 10.57 2.14 -0.46
CA GLY A 219 11.34 2.26 0.76
C GLY A 219 11.36 3.62 1.43
N LEU A 220 11.95 3.64 2.62
CA LEU A 220 12.35 4.85 3.33
C LEU A 220 13.83 4.76 3.68
N ILE A 221 14.54 5.86 3.51
CA ILE A 221 15.95 5.96 3.94
C ILE A 221 15.98 6.82 5.20
N HIS A 222 16.30 6.21 6.33
CA HIS A 222 16.47 6.89 7.61
C HIS A 222 17.95 7.12 7.87
N THR A 223 18.38 8.38 7.96
CA THR A 223 19.74 8.73 8.40
C THR A 223 19.70 9.26 9.82
N TYR A 224 20.40 8.58 10.73
CA TYR A 224 20.39 8.87 12.16
C TYR A 224 21.61 9.71 12.56
N TYR A 225 21.35 10.74 13.37
CA TYR A 225 22.36 11.66 13.85
C TYR A 225 22.27 11.81 15.36
N SER A 226 23.43 12.04 15.98
CA SER A 226 23.49 12.46 17.37
C SER A 226 22.98 13.90 17.54
N LYS A 227 22.67 14.33 18.77
CA LYS A 227 22.39 15.76 19.06
C LYS A 227 23.49 16.73 18.62
N LYS A 228 24.74 16.25 18.50
CA LYS A 228 25.90 17.02 18.00
C LYS A 228 26.01 17.02 16.46
N LYS A 229 25.02 16.46 15.76
CA LYS A 229 24.96 16.28 14.30
C LYS A 229 26.01 15.30 13.75
N GLU A 230 26.47 14.38 14.57
CA GLU A 230 27.39 13.31 14.14
C GLU A 230 26.58 12.14 13.57
N LEU A 231 27.00 11.59 12.42
CA LEU A 231 26.34 10.43 11.81
C LEU A 231 26.47 9.20 12.73
N LYS A 232 25.34 8.56 13.03
CA LYS A 232 25.28 7.27 13.74
C LYS A 232 25.15 6.10 12.77
N GLY A 233 24.40 6.28 11.68
CA GLY A 233 24.24 5.29 10.61
C GLY A 233 23.02 5.57 9.74
N ARG A 234 22.73 4.66 8.81
CA ARG A 234 21.54 4.69 7.97
C ARG A 234 20.80 3.36 8.01
N LEU A 235 19.47 3.44 7.87
CA LEU A 235 18.58 2.31 7.67
C LEU A 235 17.82 2.52 6.36
N TYR A 236 17.88 1.54 5.48
CA TYR A 236 17.15 1.47 4.22
C TYR A 236 16.02 0.46 4.41
N ASN A 237 14.82 0.95 4.71
CA ASN A 237 13.66 0.10 4.92
C ASN A 237 12.95 -0.19 3.61
N PHE A 238 12.79 -1.48 3.27
CA PHE A 238 12.05 -1.90 2.08
C PHE A 238 10.58 -2.11 2.41
N ASN A 239 9.72 -1.47 1.62
CA ASN A 239 8.28 -1.54 1.79
C ASN A 239 7.55 -1.56 0.44
N THR A 240 6.24 -1.82 0.47
CA THR A 240 5.39 -1.53 -0.69
C THR A 240 5.47 -0.05 -1.04
N PRO A 241 5.29 0.35 -2.30
CA PRO A 241 5.50 1.72 -2.71
C PRO A 241 4.74 2.75 -1.85
N VAL A 242 5.46 3.77 -1.39
CA VAL A 242 4.93 4.74 -0.43
C VAL A 242 3.76 5.53 -1.01
N GLU A 243 2.66 5.55 -0.28
CA GLU A 243 1.45 6.32 -0.55
C GLU A 243 1.43 7.60 0.28
N PHE A 244 1.12 8.73 -0.34
CA PHE A 244 0.94 10.00 0.35
C PHE A 244 -0.54 10.23 0.65
N TYR A 245 -0.82 10.68 1.88
CA TYR A 245 -2.15 11.04 2.42
C TYR A 245 -2.08 12.44 3.07
N PRO A 246 -3.21 13.11 3.33
CA PRO A 246 -3.20 14.52 3.76
C PRO A 246 -2.39 14.78 5.05
N SER A 247 -2.36 13.81 5.97
CA SER A 247 -1.70 13.96 7.27
C SER A 247 -0.66 12.88 7.57
N SER A 248 -0.38 12.00 6.61
CA SER A 248 0.56 10.89 6.78
C SER A 248 1.13 10.40 5.46
N ILE A 249 2.27 9.71 5.53
CA ILE A 249 2.68 8.75 4.50
C ILE A 249 2.36 7.34 4.99
N ARG A 250 2.11 6.43 4.04
CA ARG A 250 1.65 5.07 4.33
C ARG A 250 2.34 4.07 3.42
N TYR A 251 2.66 2.90 3.99
CA TYR A 251 3.17 1.75 3.26
C TYR A 251 2.93 0.48 4.07
N VAL A 252 3.02 -0.69 3.42
CA VAL A 252 3.18 -1.98 4.11
C VAL A 252 4.66 -2.32 4.17
N ASP A 253 5.14 -2.48 5.40
CA ASP A 253 6.49 -2.93 5.71
C ASP A 253 6.69 -4.35 5.21
N LEU A 254 7.81 -4.61 4.53
CA LEU A 254 8.12 -5.92 4.00
C LEU A 254 9.11 -6.68 4.89
N GLU A 255 9.48 -6.13 6.05
CA GLU A 255 10.41 -6.75 7.03
C GLU A 255 11.80 -7.03 6.46
N LEU A 256 12.21 -6.38 5.37
CA LEU A 256 13.57 -6.48 4.84
C LEU A 256 14.22 -5.11 4.94
N ASP A 257 15.41 -5.05 5.55
CA ASP A 257 16.11 -3.81 5.79
C ASP A 257 17.60 -3.93 5.49
N ILE A 258 18.23 -2.82 5.09
CA ILE A 258 19.69 -2.71 5.07
C ILE A 258 20.13 -1.67 6.09
N VAL A 259 21.12 -2.01 6.90
CA VAL A 259 21.79 -1.06 7.78
C VAL A 259 23.16 -0.73 7.24
N GLU A 260 23.47 0.57 7.19
CA GLU A 260 24.79 1.11 6.90
C GLU A 260 25.36 1.78 8.16
N THR A 261 26.49 1.28 8.64
CA THR A 261 27.21 1.87 9.78
C THR A 261 27.97 3.13 9.37
N LYS A 262 28.44 3.91 10.35
CA LYS A 262 29.16 5.18 10.11
C LYS A 262 30.45 5.06 9.27
N ASP A 263 31.04 3.87 9.21
CA ASP A 263 32.23 3.54 8.40
C ASP A 263 31.87 3.06 6.98
N GLY A 264 30.57 3.02 6.65
CA GLY A 264 30.05 2.62 5.34
C GLY A 264 29.80 1.12 5.19
N SER A 265 30.03 0.30 6.23
CA SER A 265 29.74 -1.13 6.15
C SER A 265 28.23 -1.36 6.08
N LYS A 266 27.78 -2.19 5.13
CA LYS A 266 26.37 -2.51 4.91
C LYS A 266 26.06 -3.96 5.27
N ARG A 267 24.91 -4.20 5.88
CA ARG A 267 24.38 -5.53 6.15
C ARG A 267 22.88 -5.59 5.94
N LEU A 268 22.41 -6.71 5.40
CA LEU A 268 20.99 -7.03 5.29
C LEU A 268 20.50 -7.56 6.65
N ILE A 269 19.29 -7.15 7.04
CA ILE A 269 18.62 -7.49 8.29
C ILE A 269 17.26 -8.10 7.96
N ASP A 270 16.83 -9.06 8.78
CA ASP A 270 15.50 -9.69 8.73
C ASP A 270 15.18 -10.42 7.40
N GLU A 271 16.22 -10.82 6.64
CA GLU A 271 16.08 -11.63 5.43
C GLU A 271 15.29 -12.93 5.68
N GLU A 272 15.54 -13.60 6.80
CA GLU A 272 14.82 -14.83 7.17
C GLU A 272 13.32 -14.59 7.36
N ILE A 273 12.94 -13.44 7.95
CA ILE A 273 11.54 -13.06 8.14
C ILE A 273 10.90 -12.76 6.79
N PHE A 274 11.57 -11.98 5.94
CA PHE A 274 11.09 -11.70 4.58
C PHE A 274 10.85 -12.98 3.77
N GLU A 275 11.81 -13.91 3.79
CA GLU A 275 11.67 -15.19 3.08
C GLU A 275 10.54 -16.06 3.66
N GLU A 276 10.34 -16.06 4.97
CA GLU A 276 9.19 -16.73 5.59
C GLU A 276 7.85 -16.15 5.09
N LEU A 277 7.74 -14.82 4.98
CA LEU A 277 6.55 -14.14 4.48
C LEU A 277 6.27 -14.45 3.01
N VAL A 278 7.32 -14.54 2.18
CA VAL A 278 7.22 -14.97 0.78
C VAL A 278 6.76 -16.43 0.70
N ASN A 279 7.37 -17.32 1.48
CA ASN A 279 7.05 -18.76 1.50
C ASN A 279 5.63 -19.04 1.98
N LYS A 280 5.14 -18.29 2.97
CA LYS A 280 3.74 -18.32 3.42
C LYS A 280 2.76 -17.73 2.39
N GLY A 281 3.28 -17.10 1.34
CA GLY A 281 2.48 -16.47 0.30
C GLY A 281 1.80 -15.20 0.78
N HIS A 282 2.35 -14.48 1.76
CA HIS A 282 1.85 -13.14 2.10
C HIS A 282 2.21 -12.12 1.01
N ILE A 283 3.40 -12.29 0.43
CA ILE A 283 3.98 -11.45 -0.61
C ILE A 283 3.93 -12.22 -1.95
N GLY A 284 3.66 -11.53 -3.05
CA GLY A 284 3.71 -12.11 -4.40
C GLY A 284 5.16 -12.27 -4.90
N SER A 285 5.42 -13.28 -5.75
CA SER A 285 6.76 -13.54 -6.29
C SER A 285 7.34 -12.32 -7.02
N ALA A 286 6.56 -11.68 -7.88
CA ALA A 286 6.99 -10.51 -8.64
C ALA A 286 7.42 -9.33 -7.74
N LEU A 287 6.68 -9.07 -6.64
CA LEU A 287 7.08 -8.08 -5.65
C LEU A 287 8.35 -8.53 -4.92
N SER A 288 8.42 -9.79 -4.50
CA SER A 288 9.60 -10.29 -3.79
C SER A 288 10.88 -10.19 -4.62
N ASP A 289 10.82 -10.54 -5.92
CA ASP A 289 11.94 -10.45 -6.84
C ASP A 289 12.38 -9.01 -7.04
N LYS A 290 11.41 -8.08 -7.09
CA LYS A 290 11.71 -6.65 -7.18
C LYS A 290 12.45 -6.15 -5.94
N ILE A 291 12.03 -6.57 -4.75
CA ILE A 291 12.69 -6.18 -3.50
C ILE A 291 14.08 -6.80 -3.39
N ARG A 292 14.27 -8.06 -3.79
CA ARG A 292 15.61 -8.68 -3.87
C ARG A 292 16.53 -7.91 -4.81
N GLU A 293 16.04 -7.54 -6.00
CA GLU A 293 16.80 -6.71 -6.95
C GLU A 293 17.20 -5.35 -6.33
N LEU A 294 16.27 -4.66 -5.67
CA LEU A 294 16.53 -3.36 -5.05
C LEU A 294 17.51 -3.48 -3.88
N SER A 295 17.34 -4.47 -3.02
CA SER A 295 18.24 -4.73 -1.89
C SER A 295 19.66 -5.02 -2.38
N PHE A 296 19.80 -5.85 -3.43
CA PHE A 296 21.10 -6.12 -4.04
C PHE A 296 21.77 -4.85 -4.56
N ARG A 297 21.04 -3.95 -5.24
CA ARG A 297 21.61 -2.67 -5.70
C ARG A 297 22.08 -1.80 -4.52
N VAL A 298 21.24 -1.62 -3.51
CA VAL A 298 21.58 -0.81 -2.32
C VAL A 298 22.80 -1.37 -1.58
N MET A 299 22.97 -2.71 -1.53
CA MET A 299 24.15 -3.34 -0.94
C MET A 299 25.46 -3.08 -1.73
N ASN A 300 25.37 -2.83 -3.03
CA ASN A 300 26.53 -2.72 -3.93
C ASN A 300 26.80 -1.29 -4.46
N ASP A 301 25.90 -0.34 -4.22
CA ASP A 301 26.09 1.10 -4.45
C ASP A 301 27.05 1.73 -3.42
#